data_AF-A0A6P6WW76-F1
#
_entry.id   AF-A0A6P6WW76-F1
#
_cell.length_a   1.000
_cell.length_b   1.000
_cell.length_c   1.000
_cell.angle_alpha   90.00
_cell.angle_beta   90.00
_cell.angle_gamma   90.00
#
_symmetry.space_group_name_H-M   'P 1'
#
loop_
_entity.id
_entity.type
_entity.pdbx_description
1 polymer ?
#
loop_
_entity_poly.entity_id
_entity_poly.type
_entity_poly.pdbx_seq_one_letter_code
_entity_poly.pdbx_strand_id
1 'polypeptide(L)'
;MLRRKLASLVSASRICNGWTKINKPISQTAPKQLLSTQPCRTSLSNGALGSYYCCSCSHSNQNRGYSSSSSLLALNDLRDNRGSRKQKTRKGRGIGSGKGKTAGRGHKGQKARGTMKFGFEGGQTPLRRRLPKRGFKNPFSLTFQPVGLGKIAKLINAGKIDSSELITMKTLKDAGAVGKQIGDGIRLMGRGAEHIEWPIHLELHMLRFDLE
;
A
#
# COMPACT_ATOMS: atom_id res chain seq x y z
N MET A 1 -61.73 13.34 -11.05
CA MET A 1 -61.94 14.42 -12.03
C MET A 1 -60.94 15.52 -11.77
N LEU A 2 -60.18 15.90 -12.82
CA LEU A 2 -59.55 17.21 -13.11
C LEU A 2 -58.83 17.97 -11.96
N ARG A 3 -57.68 18.64 -12.13
CA ARG A 3 -56.72 18.87 -13.22
C ARG A 3 -55.62 19.75 -12.57
N ARG A 4 -54.36 19.53 -12.96
CA ARG A 4 -53.34 20.55 -13.31
C ARG A 4 -52.93 21.60 -12.26
N LYS A 5 -51.61 21.66 -11.99
CA LYS A 5 -50.72 22.64 -12.64
C LYS A 5 -49.25 22.23 -12.53
N LEU A 6 -48.62 22.14 -13.70
CA LEU A 6 -47.19 22.12 -13.97
C LEU A 6 -46.69 23.57 -14.09
N ALA A 7 -45.43 23.82 -13.70
CA ALA A 7 -44.45 24.70 -14.36
C ALA A 7 -43.17 24.67 -13.50
N SER A 8 -42.12 23.94 -13.86
CA SER A 8 -41.10 24.24 -14.90
C SER A 8 -40.04 25.25 -14.43
N LEU A 9 -38.83 24.76 -14.16
CA LEU A 9 -37.61 25.48 -14.51
C LEU A 9 -36.71 24.53 -15.31
N VAL A 10 -36.56 24.93 -16.56
CA VAL A 10 -35.65 24.42 -17.56
C VAL A 10 -34.25 24.96 -17.22
N SER A 11 -33.25 24.09 -17.19
CA SER A 11 -31.95 24.46 -17.71
C SER A 11 -31.36 23.27 -18.44
N ALA A 12 -31.34 23.40 -19.76
CA ALA A 12 -30.86 22.43 -20.70
C ALA A 12 -29.33 22.32 -20.67
N SER A 13 -28.87 21.07 -20.75
CA SER A 13 -27.75 20.54 -21.53
C SER A 13 -26.57 21.45 -21.93
N ARG A 14 -25.37 20.96 -21.59
CA ARG A 14 -24.26 20.64 -22.52
C ARG A 14 -23.15 19.95 -21.71
N ILE A 15 -22.96 18.63 -21.85
CA ILE A 15 -21.93 18.01 -22.71
C ILE A 15 -20.68 18.89 -22.82
N CYS A 16 -19.60 18.49 -22.14
CA CYS A 16 -18.25 18.58 -22.66
C CYS A 16 -17.34 17.57 -21.95
N ASN A 17 -16.74 16.72 -22.78
CA ASN A 17 -15.66 15.80 -22.46
C ASN A 17 -14.43 16.58 -21.98
N GLY A 18 -13.64 15.98 -21.08
CA GLY A 18 -12.41 16.62 -20.62
C GLY A 18 -11.60 15.77 -19.66
N TRP A 19 -10.95 14.73 -20.18
CA TRP A 19 -9.69 14.27 -19.62
C TRP A 19 -8.74 15.46 -19.45
N THR A 20 -8.24 15.72 -18.25
CA THR A 20 -6.82 16.04 -18.04
C THR A 20 -6.44 15.83 -16.58
N LYS A 21 -5.46 14.95 -16.37
CA LYS A 21 -4.69 14.82 -15.13
C LYS A 21 -4.07 16.17 -14.79
N ILE A 22 -4.39 16.74 -13.63
CA ILE A 22 -3.62 17.84 -13.06
C ILE A 22 -2.37 17.22 -12.42
N ASN A 23 -1.32 17.09 -13.22
CA ASN A 23 0.04 16.88 -12.71
C ASN A 23 0.53 18.21 -12.14
N LYS A 24 0.70 18.29 -10.82
CA LYS A 24 1.49 19.36 -10.19
C LYS A 24 2.96 19.19 -10.61
N PRO A 25 3.62 20.17 -11.24
CA PRO A 25 5.06 20.13 -11.40
C PRO A 25 5.70 20.39 -10.03
N ILE A 26 6.38 19.38 -9.50
CA ILE A 26 7.31 19.55 -8.38
C ILE A 26 8.55 20.23 -8.97
N SER A 27 8.60 21.57 -8.88
CA SER A 27 9.81 22.33 -9.17
C SER A 27 10.83 22.05 -8.07
N GLN A 28 11.85 21.28 -8.43
CA GLN A 28 13.01 21.05 -7.60
C GLN A 28 13.80 22.35 -7.51
N THR A 29 13.93 22.90 -6.31
CA THR A 29 14.90 23.96 -6.02
C THR A 29 16.30 23.35 -6.06
N ALA A 30 17.04 23.64 -7.14
CA ALA A 30 18.46 23.37 -7.22
C ALA A 30 19.25 24.48 -6.49
N PRO A 31 20.33 24.14 -5.78
CA PRO A 31 21.14 25.10 -5.03
C PRO A 31 21.98 25.99 -5.96
N LYS A 32 22.12 27.27 -5.58
CA LYS A 32 22.94 28.30 -6.23
C LYS A 32 24.39 27.85 -6.36
N GLN A 33 24.88 27.79 -7.59
CA GLN A 33 26.30 27.74 -7.94
C GLN A 33 26.86 29.18 -7.85
N LEU A 34 27.89 29.38 -7.03
CA LEU A 34 28.71 30.59 -6.99
C LEU A 34 29.99 30.29 -7.77
N LEU A 35 30.22 31.01 -8.88
CA LEU A 35 31.49 31.03 -9.60
C LEU A 35 31.77 32.45 -10.11
N SER A 36 32.90 33.04 -9.72
CA SER A 36 33.79 33.94 -10.49
C SER A 36 34.79 34.63 -9.52
N THR A 37 36.05 34.19 -9.48
CA THR A 37 37.27 34.77 -10.10
C THR A 37 37.77 36.08 -9.44
N GLN A 38 38.82 36.03 -8.61
CA GLN A 38 40.25 36.38 -8.90
C GLN A 38 40.59 37.86 -8.47
N PRO A 39 41.86 38.30 -8.30
CA PRO A 39 42.77 37.97 -7.18
C PRO A 39 43.54 39.19 -6.57
N CYS A 40 44.29 38.92 -5.49
CA CYS A 40 45.52 39.59 -4.98
C CYS A 40 45.55 41.08 -4.53
N ARG A 41 45.91 41.32 -3.26
CA ARG A 41 46.96 42.29 -2.89
C ARG A 41 47.67 41.92 -1.58
N THR A 42 48.98 42.06 -1.63
CA THR A 42 50.00 41.71 -0.65
C THR A 42 50.14 42.74 0.47
N SER A 43 50.50 42.29 1.67
CA SER A 43 51.31 43.10 2.61
C SER A 43 52.19 42.17 3.45
N LEU A 44 53.49 42.44 3.37
CA LEU A 44 54.59 41.78 4.07
C LEU A 44 54.54 42.03 5.58
N SER A 45 54.85 41.01 6.37
CA SER A 45 55.61 41.17 7.63
C SER A 45 56.25 39.85 8.03
N ASN A 46 57.53 39.94 8.40
CA ASN A 46 58.51 38.88 8.64
C ASN A 46 58.15 37.87 9.74
N GLY A 47 58.62 36.63 9.62
CA GLY A 47 58.71 35.71 10.77
C GLY A 47 58.76 34.21 10.42
N ALA A 48 59.97 33.68 10.28
CA ALA A 48 60.46 32.31 10.50
C ALA A 48 59.50 31.07 10.42
N LEU A 49 59.84 30.20 9.45
CA LEU A 49 59.90 28.72 9.50
C LEU A 49 58.71 27.94 10.10
N GLY A 50 57.91 27.29 9.24
CA GLY A 50 56.94 26.27 9.67
C GLY A 50 56.13 25.61 8.55
N SER A 51 56.64 24.47 8.06
CA SER A 51 55.97 23.31 7.44
C SER A 51 54.54 23.43 6.83
N TYR A 52 54.49 23.21 5.52
CA TYR A 52 53.44 22.62 4.67
C TYR A 52 52.12 22.17 5.33
N TYR A 53 51.02 22.82 4.96
CA TYR A 53 49.72 22.16 4.77
C TYR A 53 48.97 22.81 3.60
N CYS A 54 49.01 22.15 2.44
CA CYS A 54 48.14 22.49 1.31
C CYS A 54 46.75 21.89 1.56
N CYS A 55 45.77 22.78 1.60
CA CYS A 55 44.34 22.51 1.61
C CYS A 55 43.89 22.30 0.16
N SER A 56 43.31 21.15 -0.20
CA SER A 56 42.37 21.06 -1.33
C SER A 56 41.73 19.68 -1.52
N CYS A 57 40.46 19.75 -1.97
CA CYS A 57 39.72 18.74 -2.73
C CYS A 57 38.87 17.71 -1.98
N SER A 58 37.73 18.22 -1.51
CA SER A 58 36.40 17.60 -1.50
C SER A 58 36.17 16.68 -2.71
N HIS A 59 36.43 15.38 -2.57
CA HIS A 59 35.94 14.36 -3.49
C HIS A 59 34.67 13.75 -2.90
N SER A 60 33.52 14.21 -3.39
CA SER A 60 32.24 13.53 -3.22
C SER A 60 32.31 12.17 -3.91
N ASN A 61 32.69 11.14 -3.16
CA ASN A 61 32.78 9.77 -3.66
C ASN A 61 31.37 9.17 -3.79
N GLN A 62 30.64 9.56 -4.84
CA GLN A 62 29.45 8.84 -5.29
C GLN A 62 29.89 7.59 -6.04
N ASN A 63 30.34 6.58 -5.29
CA ASN A 63 30.56 5.23 -5.80
C ASN A 63 29.20 4.57 -6.11
N ARG A 64 28.58 4.97 -7.23
CA ARG A 64 27.47 4.24 -7.85
C ARG A 64 28.07 3.05 -8.60
N GLY A 65 28.34 1.97 -7.87
CA GLY A 65 28.67 0.68 -8.46
C GLY A 65 27.43 0.07 -9.14
N TYR A 66 27.16 0.48 -10.38
CA TYR A 66 26.64 -0.43 -11.39
C TYR A 66 27.89 -0.99 -12.06
N SER A 67 28.35 -2.16 -11.63
CA SER A 67 29.43 -2.85 -12.32
C SER A 67 28.89 -3.31 -13.65
N SER A 68 29.19 -2.55 -14.70
CA SER A 68 29.06 -2.94 -16.09
C SER A 68 30.07 -4.03 -16.37
N SER A 69 29.68 -5.27 -16.15
CA SER A 69 30.34 -6.43 -16.75
C SER A 69 29.27 -7.47 -16.98
N SER A 70 28.95 -7.67 -18.25
CA SER A 70 28.14 -8.76 -18.77
C SER A 70 28.69 -10.10 -18.32
N SER A 71 28.36 -10.52 -17.10
CA SER A 71 28.53 -11.90 -16.63
C SER A 71 27.21 -12.61 -16.85
N LEU A 72 27.25 -13.67 -17.67
CA LEU A 72 26.26 -14.74 -17.62
C LEU A 72 26.04 -15.11 -16.15
N LEU A 73 24.78 -15.11 -15.70
CA LEU A 73 24.34 -15.22 -14.30
C LEU A 73 25.23 -16.13 -13.42
N ALA A 74 26.22 -15.53 -12.76
CA ALA A 74 27.06 -16.23 -11.79
C ALA A 74 26.32 -16.31 -10.44
N LEU A 75 26.45 -17.44 -9.73
CA LEU A 75 25.79 -17.64 -8.42
C LEU A 75 26.16 -16.55 -7.39
N ASN A 76 27.35 -15.96 -7.52
CA ASN A 76 27.86 -14.91 -6.62
C ASN A 76 27.22 -13.53 -6.85
N ASP A 77 26.62 -13.30 -8.02
CA ASP A 77 26.03 -12.01 -8.42
C ASP A 77 24.53 -11.94 -8.15
N LEU A 78 23.92 -13.03 -7.65
CA LEU A 78 22.51 -13.08 -7.30
C LEU A 78 22.22 -12.14 -6.12
N ARG A 79 21.52 -11.05 -6.41
CA ARG A 79 21.06 -10.06 -5.42
C ARG A 79 19.58 -9.78 -5.64
N ASP A 80 18.87 -9.58 -4.54
CA ASP A 80 17.46 -9.19 -4.57
C ASP A 80 17.30 -7.71 -4.98
N ASN A 81 16.08 -7.33 -5.37
CA ASN A 81 15.72 -5.96 -5.70
C ASN A 81 16.09 -5.01 -4.56
N ARG A 82 16.62 -3.83 -4.92
CA ARG A 82 17.02 -2.81 -3.94
C ARG A 82 15.82 -2.45 -3.06
N GLY A 83 15.99 -2.62 -1.74
CA GLY A 83 14.94 -2.34 -0.76
C GLY A 83 14.12 -3.55 -0.29
N SER A 84 14.25 -4.72 -0.93
CA SER A 84 13.58 -5.95 -0.46
C SER A 84 14.04 -6.36 0.94
N ARG A 85 15.36 -6.29 1.21
CA ARG A 85 15.94 -6.61 2.52
C ARG A 85 16.30 -5.33 3.29
N LYS A 86 15.63 -5.12 4.43
CA LYS A 86 16.00 -4.07 5.40
C LYS A 86 17.04 -4.61 6.37
N GLN A 87 18.09 -3.83 6.63
CA GLN A 87 19.13 -4.19 7.59
C GLN A 87 18.56 -4.22 9.01
N LYS A 88 18.81 -5.32 9.73
CA LYS A 88 18.34 -5.48 11.13
C LYS A 88 19.15 -4.56 12.04
N THR A 89 18.46 -3.74 12.83
CA THR A 89 19.14 -2.96 13.87
C THR A 89 19.64 -3.88 14.99
N ARG A 90 20.97 -3.99 15.12
CA ARG A 90 21.62 -4.74 16.21
C ARG A 90 21.75 -3.84 17.43
N LYS A 91 20.96 -4.11 18.48
CA LYS A 91 20.94 -3.32 19.72
C LYS A 91 22.16 -3.64 20.59
N GLY A 92 22.66 -2.69 21.38
CA GLY A 92 23.77 -2.92 22.30
C GLY A 92 25.14 -3.07 21.64
N ARG A 93 25.37 -2.36 20.52
CA ARG A 93 26.61 -2.43 19.72
C ARG A 93 27.23 -1.03 19.52
N GLY A 94 27.61 -0.41 20.63
CA GLY A 94 28.29 0.90 20.62
C GLY A 94 27.36 2.11 20.43
N ILE A 95 27.90 3.31 20.70
CA ILE A 95 27.15 4.57 20.72
C ILE A 95 26.71 4.99 19.30
N GLY A 96 27.56 4.80 18.28
CA GLY A 96 27.26 5.16 16.89
C GLY A 96 26.04 4.44 16.29
N SER A 97 25.60 3.34 16.90
CA SER A 97 24.37 2.62 16.47
C SER A 97 23.06 3.30 16.89
N GLY A 98 23.11 4.35 17.72
CA GLY A 98 21.93 5.04 18.29
C GLY A 98 21.16 4.24 19.35
N LYS A 99 21.36 2.92 19.41
CA LYS A 99 20.74 2.00 20.40
C LYS A 99 21.80 1.23 21.21
N GLY A 100 22.91 1.90 21.53
CA GLY A 100 24.03 1.34 22.28
C GLY A 100 23.71 1.11 23.75
N LYS A 101 23.78 2.17 24.56
CA LYS A 101 23.79 2.10 26.03
C LYS A 101 22.56 1.40 26.65
N THR A 102 21.35 1.70 26.15
CA THR A 102 20.08 1.21 26.74
C THR A 102 19.35 0.21 25.86
N ALA A 103 19.88 -0.14 24.69
CA ALA A 103 19.19 -0.96 23.69
C ALA A 103 17.77 -0.46 23.32
N GLY A 104 17.44 0.81 23.58
CA GLY A 104 16.11 1.39 23.40
C GLY A 104 15.08 1.00 24.47
N ARG A 105 15.52 0.46 25.63
CA ARG A 105 14.63 0.11 26.76
C ARG A 105 14.46 1.24 27.79
N GLY A 106 15.23 2.33 27.67
CA GLY A 106 15.27 3.42 28.65
C GLY A 106 16.20 3.12 29.83
N HIS A 107 15.99 3.83 30.95
CA HIS A 107 16.79 3.69 32.18
C HIS A 107 16.10 2.76 33.20
N LYS A 108 16.39 2.91 34.49
CA LYS A 108 16.10 1.97 35.60
C LYS A 108 14.60 1.78 35.93
N GLY A 109 13.76 1.42 34.95
CA GLY A 109 12.34 1.11 35.12
C GLY A 109 12.00 -0.38 34.97
N GLN A 110 10.76 -0.77 35.30
CA GLN A 110 10.29 -2.16 35.20
C GLN A 110 10.41 -2.70 33.76
N LYS A 111 10.11 -1.89 32.73
CA LYS A 111 10.24 -2.27 31.30
C LYS A 111 11.69 -2.49 30.85
N ALA A 112 12.67 -1.94 31.55
CA ALA A 112 14.08 -2.16 31.24
C ALA A 112 14.59 -3.49 31.81
N ARG A 113 14.12 -3.84 33.02
CA ARG A 113 14.54 -5.03 33.77
C ARG A 113 13.72 -6.28 33.43
N GLY A 114 12.42 -6.12 33.19
CA GLY A 114 11.48 -7.22 32.98
C GLY A 114 10.40 -6.91 31.94
N THR A 115 9.35 -7.74 31.93
CA THR A 115 8.20 -7.60 31.02
C THR A 115 6.91 -7.36 31.80
N MET A 116 5.97 -6.66 31.19
CA MET A 116 4.62 -6.51 31.70
C MET A 116 3.65 -7.26 30.80
N LYS A 117 2.52 -7.72 31.35
CA LYS A 117 1.46 -8.30 30.54
C LYS A 117 0.86 -7.23 29.62
N PHE A 118 0.63 -7.61 28.36
CA PHE A 118 -0.05 -6.75 27.40
C PHE A 118 -1.48 -6.47 27.91
N GLY A 119 -1.87 -5.19 27.95
CA GLY A 119 -3.16 -4.76 28.49
C GLY A 119 -3.21 -4.50 30.01
N PHE A 120 -2.07 -4.32 30.68
CA PHE A 120 -2.04 -3.82 32.06
C PHE A 120 -2.17 -2.29 32.10
N GLU A 121 -3.22 -1.79 32.77
CA GLU A 121 -3.58 -0.37 32.89
C GLU A 121 -3.11 0.26 34.22
N GLY A 122 -2.04 -0.25 34.84
CA GLY A 122 -1.46 0.37 36.03
C GLY A 122 -2.20 0.09 37.35
N GLY A 123 -3.07 -0.92 37.39
CA GLY A 123 -3.90 -1.25 38.56
C GLY A 123 -5.38 -0.89 38.38
N GLN A 124 -5.71 -0.08 37.36
CA GLN A 124 -7.08 0.16 36.96
C GLN A 124 -7.74 -1.14 36.45
N THR A 125 -9.04 -1.32 36.68
CA THR A 125 -9.80 -2.46 36.15
C THR A 125 -9.75 -2.43 34.62
N PRO A 126 -9.24 -3.44 33.90
CA PRO A 126 -8.99 -3.31 32.47
C PRO A 126 -10.29 -3.18 31.66
N LEU A 127 -10.23 -2.54 30.49
CA LEU A 127 -11.41 -2.29 29.64
C LEU A 127 -12.25 -3.55 29.35
N ARG A 128 -11.59 -4.69 29.12
CA ARG A 128 -12.23 -6.00 28.90
C ARG A 128 -13.12 -6.49 30.05
N ARG A 129 -12.96 -5.91 31.25
CA ARG A 129 -13.80 -6.19 32.43
C ARG A 129 -14.84 -5.10 32.67
N ARG A 130 -14.54 -3.84 32.30
CA ARG A 130 -15.49 -2.72 32.47
C ARG A 130 -16.67 -2.84 31.51
N LEU A 131 -16.41 -3.20 30.26
CA LEU A 131 -17.46 -3.36 29.26
C LEU A 131 -18.12 -4.73 29.40
N PRO A 132 -19.46 -4.81 29.35
CA PRO A 132 -20.16 -6.08 29.35
C PRO A 132 -19.86 -6.85 28.05
N LYS A 133 -19.90 -8.19 28.11
CA LYS A 133 -19.88 -9.02 26.92
C LYS A 133 -21.21 -8.86 26.18
N ARG A 134 -21.17 -8.54 24.89
CA ARG A 134 -22.36 -8.29 24.06
C ARG A 134 -22.60 -9.47 23.12
N GLY A 135 -23.81 -10.03 23.18
CA GLY A 135 -24.28 -11.08 22.28
C GLY A 135 -23.58 -12.43 22.43
N PHE A 136 -23.82 -13.31 21.47
CA PHE A 136 -23.13 -14.58 21.29
C PHE A 136 -22.77 -14.75 19.80
N LYS A 137 -21.79 -15.60 19.49
CA LYS A 137 -21.49 -15.99 18.11
C LYS A 137 -22.29 -17.24 17.79
N ASN A 138 -23.14 -17.20 16.77
CA ASN A 138 -23.91 -18.35 16.34
C ASN A 138 -22.98 -19.43 15.74
N PRO A 139 -22.88 -20.65 16.30
CA PRO A 139 -22.04 -21.71 15.75
C PRO A 139 -22.61 -22.33 14.46
N PHE A 140 -23.90 -22.16 14.20
CA PHE A 140 -24.59 -22.72 13.04
C PHE A 140 -24.79 -21.69 11.91
N SER A 141 -24.07 -20.57 11.95
CA SER A 141 -24.20 -19.54 10.91
C SER A 141 -23.58 -20.03 9.60
N LEU A 142 -24.40 -20.13 8.56
CA LEU A 142 -23.91 -20.44 7.21
C LEU A 142 -23.24 -19.20 6.60
N THR A 143 -22.03 -19.38 6.09
CA THR A 143 -21.23 -18.36 5.43
C THR A 143 -21.16 -18.63 3.93
N PHE A 144 -21.88 -17.80 3.18
CA PHE A 144 -21.91 -17.86 1.72
C PHE A 144 -20.88 -16.89 1.12
N GLN A 145 -20.21 -17.33 0.06
CA GLN A 145 -19.27 -16.49 -0.67
C GLN A 145 -20.02 -15.57 -1.65
N PRO A 146 -19.85 -14.25 -1.55
CA PRO A 146 -20.53 -13.32 -2.45
C PRO A 146 -19.87 -13.27 -3.83
N VAL A 147 -20.67 -13.45 -4.89
CA VAL A 147 -20.27 -13.30 -6.29
C VAL A 147 -21.12 -12.21 -6.94
N GLY A 148 -20.46 -11.22 -7.53
CA GLY A 148 -21.13 -10.13 -8.24
C GLY A 148 -21.42 -10.48 -9.70
N LEU A 149 -22.59 -10.08 -10.20
CA LEU A 149 -22.98 -10.21 -11.60
C LEU A 149 -21.95 -9.63 -12.58
N GLY A 150 -21.37 -8.47 -12.27
CA GLY A 150 -20.33 -7.86 -13.12
C GLY A 150 -19.03 -8.69 -13.20
N LYS A 151 -18.74 -9.56 -12.21
CA LYS A 151 -17.62 -10.50 -12.32
C LYS A 151 -17.92 -11.63 -13.29
N ILE A 152 -19.16 -12.14 -13.28
CA ILE A 152 -19.61 -13.18 -14.21
C ILE A 152 -19.59 -12.63 -15.64
N ALA A 153 -20.12 -11.42 -15.86
CA ALA A 153 -20.05 -10.76 -17.16
C ALA A 153 -18.61 -10.64 -17.71
N LYS A 154 -17.65 -10.26 -16.85
CA LYS A 154 -16.22 -10.21 -17.24
C LYS A 154 -15.64 -11.56 -17.63
N LEU A 155 -16.08 -12.64 -17.00
CA LEU A 155 -15.60 -13.99 -17.29
C LEU A 155 -16.22 -14.55 -18.58
N ILE A 156 -17.48 -14.21 -18.85
CA ILE A 156 -18.13 -14.53 -20.13
C ILE A 156 -17.43 -13.78 -21.26
N ASN A 157 -17.17 -12.48 -21.09
CA ASN A 157 -16.41 -11.68 -22.07
C ASN A 157 -14.99 -12.19 -22.31
N ALA A 158 -14.39 -12.82 -21.31
CA ALA A 158 -13.07 -13.45 -21.43
C ALA A 158 -13.12 -14.85 -22.06
N GLY A 159 -14.30 -15.37 -22.40
CA GLY A 159 -14.50 -16.71 -22.96
C GLY A 159 -14.21 -17.85 -21.99
N LYS A 160 -14.27 -17.59 -20.67
CA LYS A 160 -14.03 -18.61 -19.64
C LYS A 160 -15.31 -19.31 -19.17
N ILE A 161 -16.44 -18.70 -19.44
CA ILE A 161 -17.77 -19.18 -19.05
C ILE A 161 -18.66 -18.99 -20.26
N ASP A 162 -19.36 -20.06 -20.64
CA ASP A 162 -20.34 -20.03 -21.72
C ASP A 162 -21.70 -19.59 -21.17
N SER A 163 -22.34 -18.62 -21.83
CA SER A 163 -23.63 -18.08 -21.41
C SER A 163 -24.81 -18.99 -21.74
N SER A 164 -24.66 -19.87 -22.72
CA SER A 164 -25.68 -20.83 -23.15
C SER A 164 -25.84 -22.00 -22.20
N GLU A 165 -24.80 -22.33 -21.44
CA GLU A 165 -24.81 -23.45 -20.52
C GLU A 165 -25.26 -23.05 -19.11
N LEU A 166 -25.58 -24.07 -18.32
CA LEU A 166 -25.98 -23.91 -16.93
C LEU A 166 -24.75 -23.59 -16.05
N ILE A 167 -24.71 -22.36 -15.51
CA ILE A 167 -23.63 -21.92 -14.63
C ILE A 167 -23.88 -22.45 -13.21
N THR A 168 -23.20 -23.54 -12.87
CA THR A 168 -23.21 -24.16 -11.54
C THR A 168 -22.06 -23.64 -10.66
N MET A 169 -22.10 -23.97 -9.37
CA MET A 169 -21.00 -23.62 -8.44
C MET A 169 -19.63 -24.15 -8.87
N LYS A 170 -19.60 -25.31 -9.56
CA LYS A 170 -18.36 -25.91 -10.08
C LYS A 170 -17.76 -25.03 -11.17
N THR A 171 -18.57 -24.66 -12.17
CA THR A 171 -18.14 -23.78 -13.27
C THR A 171 -17.57 -22.45 -12.77
N LEU A 172 -18.20 -21.84 -11.75
CA LEU A 172 -17.72 -20.59 -11.15
C LEU A 172 -16.39 -20.74 -10.41
N LYS A 173 -16.14 -21.90 -9.81
CA LYS A 173 -14.88 -22.21 -9.13
C LYS A 173 -13.76 -22.40 -10.15
N ASP A 174 -14.03 -23.17 -11.20
CA ASP A 174 -13.05 -23.51 -12.23
C ASP A 174 -12.68 -22.27 -13.07
N ALA A 175 -13.65 -21.40 -13.34
CA ALA A 175 -13.43 -20.10 -13.99
C ALA A 175 -12.69 -19.07 -13.09
N GLY A 176 -12.57 -19.34 -11.78
CA GLY A 176 -11.93 -18.45 -10.81
C GLY A 176 -12.78 -17.24 -10.43
N ALA A 177 -14.11 -17.30 -10.60
CA ALA A 177 -15.03 -16.28 -10.09
C ALA A 177 -15.05 -16.25 -8.54
N VAL A 178 -14.77 -17.40 -7.95
CA VAL A 178 -14.84 -17.71 -6.52
C VAL A 178 -13.44 -18.05 -6.01
N GLY A 179 -13.22 -17.86 -4.71
CA GLY A 179 -11.97 -18.22 -4.05
C GLY A 179 -11.69 -19.72 -4.05
N LYS A 180 -10.46 -20.11 -3.68
CA LYS A 180 -10.04 -21.53 -3.66
C LYS A 180 -10.93 -22.42 -2.78
N GLN A 181 -11.36 -21.90 -1.64
CA GLN A 181 -12.24 -22.58 -0.70
C GLN A 181 -13.61 -21.92 -0.73
N ILE A 182 -14.63 -22.74 -0.96
CA ILE A 182 -16.03 -22.36 -0.83
C ILE A 182 -16.44 -22.77 0.58
N GLY A 183 -17.10 -21.86 1.31
CA GLY A 183 -17.74 -22.18 2.59
C GLY A 183 -18.99 -23.02 2.36
N ASP A 184 -20.13 -22.57 2.88
CA ASP A 184 -21.40 -23.32 2.78
C ASP A 184 -22.09 -23.16 1.42
N GLY A 185 -21.66 -22.19 0.61
CA GLY A 185 -22.16 -22.02 -0.74
C GLY A 185 -21.83 -20.68 -1.37
N ILE A 186 -22.50 -20.37 -2.48
CA ILE A 186 -22.33 -19.11 -3.22
C ILE A 186 -23.60 -18.28 -3.10
N ARG A 187 -23.43 -16.99 -2.80
CA ARG A 187 -24.48 -15.99 -2.80
C ARG A 187 -24.28 -15.03 -3.96
N LEU A 188 -25.28 -14.91 -4.84
CA LEU A 188 -25.22 -13.95 -5.95
C LEU A 188 -25.60 -12.54 -5.47
N MET A 189 -24.88 -11.54 -5.97
CA MET A 189 -25.10 -10.11 -5.70
C MET A 189 -25.28 -9.32 -7.00
N GLY A 190 -26.22 -8.36 -6.99
CA GLY A 190 -26.54 -7.50 -8.14
C GLY A 190 -25.48 -6.45 -8.52
N ARG A 191 -24.28 -6.49 -7.95
CA ARG A 191 -23.22 -5.51 -8.26
C ARG A 191 -22.74 -5.69 -9.71
N GLY A 192 -22.94 -4.67 -10.53
CA GLY A 192 -22.54 -4.65 -11.94
C GLY A 192 -23.50 -5.40 -12.87
N ALA A 193 -24.80 -5.39 -12.55
CA ALA A 193 -25.85 -5.98 -13.39
C ALA A 193 -25.93 -5.35 -14.80
N GLU A 194 -25.52 -4.09 -14.94
CA GLU A 194 -25.55 -3.33 -16.21
C GLU A 194 -24.70 -3.94 -17.33
N HIS A 195 -23.70 -4.78 -16.98
CA HIS A 195 -22.80 -5.39 -17.96
C HIS A 195 -23.28 -6.76 -18.48
N ILE A 196 -24.48 -7.19 -18.08
CA ILE A 196 -25.06 -8.44 -18.54
C ILE A 196 -25.99 -8.13 -19.71
N GLU A 197 -25.57 -8.53 -20.90
CA GLU A 197 -26.32 -8.33 -22.15
C GLU A 197 -27.04 -9.61 -22.59
N TRP A 198 -26.55 -10.77 -22.17
CA TRP A 198 -27.02 -12.10 -22.56
C TRP A 198 -27.90 -12.74 -21.49
N PRO A 199 -28.83 -13.63 -21.89
CA PRO A 199 -29.55 -14.48 -20.95
C PRO A 199 -28.58 -15.48 -20.31
N ILE A 200 -28.73 -15.73 -19.00
CA ILE A 200 -27.85 -16.62 -18.23
C ILE A 200 -28.71 -17.51 -17.32
N HIS A 201 -28.41 -18.80 -17.29
CA HIS A 201 -29.01 -19.77 -16.38
C HIS A 201 -28.04 -20.09 -15.23
N LEU A 202 -28.48 -19.86 -13.99
CA LEU A 202 -27.66 -19.98 -12.80
C LEU A 202 -28.26 -20.97 -11.80
N GLU A 203 -27.44 -21.91 -11.34
CA GLU A 203 -27.76 -22.82 -10.23
C GLU A 203 -26.80 -22.59 -9.06
N LEU A 204 -27.29 -21.87 -8.05
CA LEU A 204 -26.55 -21.46 -6.86
C LEU A 204 -27.40 -21.65 -5.60
N HIS A 205 -26.76 -21.65 -4.42
CA HIS A 205 -27.46 -21.84 -3.14
C HIS A 205 -28.42 -20.70 -2.79
N MET A 206 -28.00 -19.46 -3.00
CA MET A 206 -28.78 -18.30 -2.55
C MET A 206 -28.67 -17.14 -3.55
N LEU A 207 -29.83 -16.68 -4.02
CA LEU A 207 -29.95 -15.42 -4.75
C LEU A 207 -30.47 -14.36 -3.80
N ARG A 208 -29.76 -13.24 -3.69
CA ARG A 208 -30.24 -12.09 -2.93
C ARG A 208 -30.21 -10.86 -3.82
N PHE A 209 -31.40 -10.44 -4.24
CA PHE A 209 -31.61 -9.16 -4.89
C PHE A 209 -31.63 -8.07 -3.81
N ASP A 210 -30.46 -7.54 -3.50
CA ASP A 210 -30.37 -6.26 -2.81
C ASP A 210 -30.57 -5.18 -3.90
N LEU A 211 -31.84 -4.84 -4.19
CA LEU A 211 -32.24 -3.73 -5.06
C LEU A 211 -32.14 -2.43 -4.25
N GLU A 212 -31.15 -1.60 -4.56
CA GLU A 212 -31.13 -0.16 -4.25
C GLU A 212 -31.06 0.61 -5.57
#